data_AF-A0A7J3R0L3-F1
#
_entry.id   AF-A0A7J3R0L3-F1
#
_cell.length_a   1.000
_cell.length_b   1.000
_cell.length_c   1.000
_cell.angle_alpha   90.00
_cell.angle_beta   90.00
_cell.angle_gamma   90.00
#
_symmetry.space_group_name_H-M   'P 1'
#
loop_
_entity.id
_entity.type
_entity.pdbx_description
1 polymer ?
#
loop_
_entity_poly.entity_id
_entity_poly.type
_entity_poly.pdbx_seq_one_letter_code
_entity_poly.pdbx_strand_id
1 'polypeptide(L)'
;MAVCPACGKEVKNVVEKRLLLLGKGIEAQQISLGLFECPECKTRFRQRIEANDKQNVTTTLGELVKKVVGIREGLTQSLETLRDRLRMLETERMNLLSEIAELKKAAESRASLLENEIRQLREEKRTLMELLGYESPKAVTTDA
;
A
#
# COMPACT_ATOMS: atom_id res chain seq x y z
N MET A 1 12.01 35.82 20.67
CA MET A 1 11.53 37.18 21.02
C MET A 1 12.02 37.46 22.43
N ALA A 2 12.31 38.71 22.77
CA ALA A 2 12.98 39.09 24.01
C ALA A 2 12.25 40.24 24.70
N VAL A 3 12.14 40.25 26.02
CA VAL A 3 11.46 41.32 26.76
C VAL A 3 12.51 42.30 27.29
N CYS A 4 12.33 43.59 27.01
CA CYS A 4 13.25 44.62 27.49
C CYS A 4 13.20 44.72 29.02
N PRO A 5 14.32 44.57 29.74
CA PRO A 5 14.31 44.62 31.20
C PRO A 5 14.07 46.04 31.76
N ALA A 6 14.24 47.09 30.94
CA ALA A 6 14.08 48.47 31.36
C ALA A 6 12.64 48.99 31.24
N CYS A 7 11.92 48.64 30.17
CA CYS A 7 10.55 49.14 29.92
C CYS A 7 9.51 48.05 29.68
N GLY A 8 9.87 46.76 29.76
CA GLY A 8 8.93 45.65 29.61
C GLY A 8 8.46 45.37 28.17
N LYS A 9 8.91 46.14 27.17
CA LYS A 9 8.48 45.96 25.78
C LYS A 9 9.10 44.72 25.13
N GLU A 10 8.32 44.01 24.33
CA GLU A 10 8.81 42.93 23.48
C GLU A 10 9.64 43.46 22.29
N VAL A 11 10.84 42.90 22.15
CA VAL A 11 11.81 43.20 21.10
C VAL A 11 12.02 41.94 20.26
N LYS A 12 11.84 42.07 18.93
CA LYS A 12 12.01 40.96 17.97
C LYS A 12 13.38 40.98 17.27
N ASN A 13 13.97 42.17 17.11
CA ASN A 13 15.20 42.34 16.35
C ASN A 13 16.44 42.07 17.21
N VAL A 14 17.23 41.09 16.78
CA VAL A 14 18.54 40.76 17.37
C VAL A 14 19.58 41.62 16.65
N VAL A 15 20.34 42.42 17.40
CA VAL A 15 21.42 43.26 16.88
C VAL A 15 22.64 42.41 16.55
N GLU A 16 22.98 41.46 17.42
CA GLU A 16 24.14 40.59 17.27
C GLU A 16 23.86 39.23 17.93
N LYS A 17 24.31 38.13 17.29
CA LYS A 17 24.24 36.78 17.85
C LYS A 17 25.64 36.31 18.19
N ARG A 18 25.87 35.89 19.43
CA ARG A 18 27.14 35.32 19.88
C ARG A 18 26.92 33.89 20.37
N LEU A 19 27.64 32.96 19.75
CA LEU A 19 27.68 31.57 20.20
C LEU A 19 28.74 31.43 21.29
N LEU A 20 28.37 30.83 22.42
CA LEU A 20 29.29 30.48 23.50
C LEU A 20 29.26 28.97 23.70
N LEU A 21 30.44 28.38 23.79
CA LEU A 21 30.63 27.01 24.23
C LEU A 21 30.92 27.05 25.72
N LEU A 22 30.05 26.45 26.53
CA LEU A 22 30.34 26.19 27.94
C LEU A 22 30.72 24.72 28.12
N GLY A 23 31.95 24.49 28.58
CA GLY A 23 32.55 23.17 28.79
C GLY A 23 33.85 22.96 27.98
N LYS A 24 34.62 21.92 28.33
CA LYS A 24 35.74 21.41 27.53
C LYS A 24 35.44 19.95 27.16
N GLY A 25 35.50 19.61 25.88
CA GLY A 25 35.26 18.25 25.38
C GLY A 25 33.89 18.03 24.75
N ILE A 26 33.49 16.76 24.66
CA ILE A 26 32.34 16.27 23.86
C ILE A 26 30.98 16.69 24.44
N GLU A 27 30.93 17.14 25.70
CA GLU A 27 29.72 17.63 26.40
C GLU A 27 29.59 19.17 26.42
N ALA A 28 30.24 19.88 25.49
CA ALA A 28 30.10 21.33 25.42
C ALA A 28 28.67 21.74 25.05
N GLN A 29 27.93 22.33 25.99
CA GLN A 29 26.61 22.89 25.71
C GLN A 29 26.76 24.18 24.91
N GLN A 30 26.26 24.18 23.68
CA GLN A 30 26.18 25.38 22.84
C GLN A 30 25.03 26.26 23.32
N ILE A 31 25.37 27.47 23.77
CA ILE A 31 24.39 28.48 24.16
C ILE A 31 24.51 29.64 23.18
N SER A 32 23.41 30.00 22.52
CA SER A 32 23.34 31.21 21.72
C SER A 32 22.79 32.37 22.57
N LEU A 33 23.55 33.46 22.64
CA LEU A 33 23.11 34.72 23.25
C LEU A 33 22.85 35.74 22.15
N GLY A 34 21.67 36.36 22.18
CA GLY A 34 21.36 37.53 21.37
C GLY A 34 21.58 38.81 22.15
N LEU A 35 22.22 39.79 21.52
CA LEU A 35 22.19 41.19 21.95
C LEU A 35 20.98 41.86 21.29
N PHE A 36 20.13 42.47 22.11
CA PHE A 36 18.93 43.20 21.69
C PHE A 36 19.08 44.68 22.06
N GLU A 37 18.48 45.56 21.25
CA GLU A 37 18.36 46.98 21.55
C GLU A 37 16.88 47.35 21.55
N CYS A 38 16.40 47.92 22.65
CA CYS A 38 14.99 48.31 22.75
C CYS A 38 14.73 49.57 21.91
N PRO A 39 13.74 49.57 21.01
CA PRO A 39 13.43 50.73 20.19
C PRO A 39 12.84 51.91 20.97
N GLU A 40 12.28 51.66 22.16
CA GLU A 40 11.67 52.72 22.99
C GLU A 40 12.68 53.39 23.92
N CYS A 41 13.36 52.60 24.76
CA CYS A 41 14.25 53.14 25.77
C CYS A 41 15.74 53.05 25.40
N LYS A 42 16.07 52.56 24.19
CA LYS A 42 17.44 52.36 23.66
C LYS A 42 18.36 51.49 24.53
N THR A 43 17.80 50.80 25.51
CA THR A 43 18.57 49.92 26.40
C THR A 43 19.05 48.70 25.61
N ARG A 44 20.35 48.39 25.74
CA ARG A 44 20.96 47.18 25.18
C ARG A 44 21.00 46.08 26.24
N PHE A 45 20.54 44.89 25.87
CA PHE A 45 20.48 43.76 26.80
C PHE A 45 20.75 42.44 26.09
N ARG A 46 21.20 41.44 26.85
CA ARG A 46 21.51 40.09 26.33
C ARG A 46 20.47 39.10 26.82
N GLN A 47 19.99 38.23 25.93
CA GLN A 47 19.09 37.14 26.30
C GLN A 47 19.47 35.86 25.56
N ARG A 48 19.29 34.71 26.22
CA ARG A 48 19.46 33.40 25.59
C ARG A 48 18.44 33.26 24.46
N ILE A 49 18.93 32.93 23.27
CA ILE A 49 18.11 32.54 22.14
C ILE A 49 18.18 31.01 22.07
N GLU A 50 17.03 30.34 22.02
CA GLU A 50 16.98 28.94 21.64
C GLU A 50 17.37 28.85 20.17
N ALA A 51 18.32 27.96 19.85
CA ALA A 51 18.61 27.60 18.47
C ALA A 51 17.38 26.88 17.92
N ASN A 52 16.36 27.65 17.58
CA ASN A 52 15.21 27.15 16.86
C ASN A 52 15.74 26.93 15.46
N ASP A 53 16.11 25.69 15.20
CA ASP A 53 16.49 25.13 13.91
C ASP A 53 15.34 25.35 12.92
N LYS A 54 15.24 26.57 12.42
CA LYS A 54 14.84 26.74 11.04
C LYS A 54 16.00 26.19 10.23
N GLN A 55 16.03 24.86 10.05
CA GLN A 55 16.64 24.27 8.88
C GLN A 55 15.93 24.86 7.67
N ASN A 56 16.36 26.06 7.27
CA ASN A 56 16.21 26.49 5.91
C ASN A 56 17.11 25.51 5.13
N VAL A 57 16.58 24.33 4.81
CA VAL A 57 17.23 23.43 3.88
C VAL A 57 17.21 24.18 2.55
N THR A 58 18.30 24.88 2.26
CA THR A 58 18.59 25.38 0.93
C THR A 58 18.93 24.17 0.07
N THR A 59 17.94 23.31 -0.21
CA THR A 59 18.13 22.23 -1.17
C THR A 59 18.46 22.90 -2.49
N THR A 60 19.64 22.63 -3.01
CA THR A 60 20.04 23.13 -4.32
C THR A 60 19.08 22.59 -5.38
N LEU A 61 18.86 23.33 -6.48
CA LEU A 61 18.05 22.85 -7.61
C LEU A 61 18.52 21.46 -8.07
N GLY A 62 19.82 21.18 -8.00
CA GLY A 62 20.40 19.87 -8.33
C GLY A 62 19.89 18.71 -7.46
N GLU A 63 19.63 18.94 -6.17
CA GLU A 63 19.06 17.90 -5.29
C GLU A 63 17.60 17.60 -5.63
N LEU A 64 16.82 18.64 -5.98
CA LEU A 64 15.43 18.47 -6.42
C LEU A 64 15.37 17.70 -7.74
N VAL A 65 16.26 18.02 -8.70
CA VAL A 65 16.37 17.29 -9.97
C VAL A 65 16.71 15.82 -9.73
N LYS A 66 17.67 15.52 -8.85
CA LYS A 66 18.01 14.13 -8.49
C LYS A 66 16.83 13.38 -7.90
N LYS A 67 16.04 14.00 -7.01
CA LYS A 67 14.82 13.40 -6.46
C LYS A 67 13.79 13.09 -7.54
N VAL A 68 13.56 14.03 -8.46
CA VAL A 68 12.61 13.83 -9.58
C VAL A 68 13.06 12.69 -10.50
N VAL A 69 14.36 12.61 -10.81
CA VAL A 69 14.92 11.50 -11.61
C VAL A 69 14.73 10.15 -10.90
N GLY A 70 15.03 10.07 -9.61
CA GLY A 70 14.83 8.85 -8.83
C GLY A 70 13.36 8.42 -8.75
N ILE A 71 12.43 9.38 -8.60
CA ILE A 71 10.99 9.11 -8.63
C ILE A 71 10.59 8.55 -10.00
N ARG A 72 11.07 9.17 -11.09
CA ARG A 72 10.78 8.72 -12.46
C ARG A 72 11.28 7.29 -12.68
N GLU A 73 12.52 7.00 -12.29
CA GLU A 73 13.12 5.67 -12.44
C GLU A 73 12.36 4.60 -11.64
N GLY A 74 12.02 4.89 -10.37
CA GLY A 74 11.23 3.99 -9.53
C GLY A 74 9.83 3.74 -10.09
N LEU A 75 9.18 4.76 -10.66
CA LEU A 75 7.89 4.61 -11.32
C LEU A 75 7.98 3.75 -12.58
N THR A 76 8.99 3.98 -13.43
CA THR A 76 9.20 3.17 -14.64
C THR A 76 9.37 1.70 -14.30
N GLN A 77 10.23 1.39 -13.33
CA GLN A 77 10.47 0.00 -12.90
C GLN A 77 9.21 -0.66 -12.30
N SER A 78 8.44 0.11 -11.52
CA SER A 78 7.18 -0.37 -10.95
C SER A 78 6.15 -0.67 -12.04
N LEU A 79 6.04 0.19 -13.05
CA LEU A 79 5.14 -0.01 -14.19
C LEU A 79 5.52 -1.21 -15.04
N GLU A 80 6.82 -1.43 -15.28
CA GLU A 80 7.32 -2.62 -15.97
C GLU A 80 6.96 -3.90 -15.19
N THR A 81 7.23 -3.90 -13.88
CA THR A 81 6.91 -5.03 -13.01
C THR A 81 5.40 -5.34 -13.02
N LEU A 82 4.56 -4.31 -12.97
CA LEU A 82 3.10 -4.48 -13.03
C LEU A 82 2.66 -5.01 -14.39
N ARG A 83 3.24 -4.52 -15.49
CA ARG A 83 2.94 -5.00 -16.85
C ARG A 83 3.29 -6.48 -17.01
N ASP A 84 4.42 -6.92 -16.48
CA ASP A 84 4.83 -8.31 -16.57
C ASP A 84 3.94 -9.22 -15.72
N ARG A 85 3.56 -8.78 -14.50
CA ARG A 85 2.58 -9.49 -13.67
C ARG A 85 1.23 -9.61 -14.36
N LEU A 86 0.78 -8.57 -15.04
CA LEU A 86 -0.48 -8.59 -15.77
C LEU A 86 -0.45 -9.62 -16.91
N ARG A 87 0.66 -9.69 -17.67
CA ARG A 87 0.84 -10.73 -18.71
C ARG A 87 0.85 -12.15 -18.15
N MET A 88 1.49 -12.37 -17.01
CA MET A 88 1.49 -13.68 -16.35
C MET A 88 0.07 -14.08 -15.92
N LEU A 89 -0.67 -13.16 -15.27
CA LEU A 89 -2.05 -13.40 -14.84
C LEU A 89 -3.00 -13.63 -16.02
N GLU A 90 -2.81 -12.92 -17.14
CA GLU A 90 -3.58 -13.17 -18.36
C GLU A 90 -3.34 -14.59 -18.89
N THR A 91 -2.08 -15.04 -18.89
CA THR A 91 -1.72 -16.40 -19.32
C THR A 91 -2.32 -17.45 -18.39
N GLU A 92 -2.17 -17.28 -17.08
CA GLU A 92 -2.76 -18.17 -16.07
C GLU A 92 -4.29 -18.24 -16.21
N ARG A 93 -4.94 -17.10 -16.41
CA ARG A 93 -6.39 -17.04 -16.65
C ARG A 93 -6.80 -17.85 -17.87
N MET A 94 -6.09 -17.74 -18.99
CA MET A 94 -6.41 -18.53 -20.18
C MET A 94 -6.24 -20.03 -19.93
N ASN A 95 -5.15 -20.42 -19.24
CA ASN A 95 -4.89 -21.82 -18.90
C ASN A 95 -6.00 -22.40 -18.01
N LEU A 96 -6.39 -21.68 -16.96
CA LEU A 96 -7.45 -22.11 -16.05
C LEU A 96 -8.81 -22.20 -16.76
N LEU A 97 -9.13 -21.27 -17.66
CA LEU A 97 -10.35 -21.34 -18.46
C LEU A 97 -10.37 -22.58 -19.37
N SER A 98 -9.23 -22.92 -19.96
CA SER A 98 -9.08 -24.15 -20.76
C SER A 98 -9.28 -25.40 -19.90
N GLU A 99 -8.65 -25.46 -18.72
CA GLU A 99 -8.79 -26.58 -17.79
C GLU A 99 -10.24 -26.76 -17.32
N ILE A 100 -10.94 -25.68 -16.99
CA ILE A 100 -12.37 -25.72 -16.63
C ILE A 100 -13.21 -26.29 -17.77
N ALA A 101 -12.93 -25.91 -19.03
CA ALA A 101 -13.68 -26.41 -20.17
C ALA A 101 -13.48 -27.93 -20.36
N GLU A 102 -12.24 -28.41 -20.25
CA GLU A 102 -11.93 -29.85 -20.33
C GLU A 102 -12.57 -30.64 -19.18
N LEU A 103 -12.51 -30.12 -17.95
CA LEU A 103 -13.14 -30.76 -16.79
C LEU A 103 -14.67 -30.84 -16.94
N LYS A 104 -15.31 -29.79 -17.45
CA LYS A 104 -16.76 -29.81 -17.75
C LYS A 104 -17.09 -30.87 -18.79
N LYS A 105 -16.36 -30.91 -19.90
CA LYS A 105 -16.57 -31.92 -20.95
C LYS A 105 -16.38 -33.34 -20.43
N ALA A 106 -15.37 -33.57 -19.60
CA ALA A 106 -15.15 -34.86 -18.97
C ALA A 106 -16.29 -35.26 -18.02
N ALA A 107 -16.80 -34.30 -17.23
CA ALA A 107 -17.94 -34.52 -16.34
C ALA A 107 -19.23 -34.83 -17.12
N GLU A 108 -19.54 -34.06 -18.16
CA GLU A 108 -20.70 -34.28 -19.04
C GLU A 108 -20.62 -35.65 -19.75
N SER A 109 -19.44 -36.03 -20.25
CA SER A 109 -19.23 -37.34 -20.86
C SER A 109 -19.44 -38.47 -19.84
N ARG A 110 -18.96 -38.33 -18.60
CA ARG A 110 -19.18 -39.34 -17.55
C ARG A 110 -20.64 -39.42 -17.14
N ALA A 111 -21.32 -38.28 -16.98
CA ALA A 111 -22.72 -38.23 -16.65
C ALA A 111 -23.57 -38.94 -17.71
N SER A 112 -23.35 -38.64 -19.00
CA SER A 112 -24.07 -39.29 -20.09
C SER A 112 -23.82 -40.80 -20.17
N LEU A 113 -22.59 -41.28 -19.91
CA LEU A 113 -22.30 -42.71 -19.81
C LEU A 113 -23.08 -43.37 -18.69
N LEU A 114 -23.08 -42.78 -17.49
CA LEU A 114 -23.80 -43.31 -16.33
C LEU A 114 -25.31 -43.28 -16.53
N GLU A 115 -25.86 -42.22 -17.12
CA GLU A 115 -27.29 -42.13 -17.45
C GLU A 115 -27.71 -43.22 -18.44
N ASN A 116 -26.86 -43.55 -19.42
CA ASN A 116 -27.09 -44.63 -20.36
C ASN A 116 -27.03 -46.01 -19.67
N GLU A 117 -26.04 -46.23 -18.80
CA GLU A 117 -25.93 -47.47 -18.02
C GLU A 117 -27.14 -47.67 -17.10
N ILE A 118 -27.56 -46.62 -16.37
CA ILE A 118 -28.77 -46.66 -15.54
C ILE A 118 -30.01 -46.98 -16.38
N ARG A 119 -30.11 -46.41 -17.59
CA ARG A 119 -31.22 -46.69 -18.51
C ARG A 119 -31.22 -48.16 -18.94
N GLN A 120 -30.06 -48.71 -19.30
CA GLN A 120 -29.89 -50.11 -19.67
C GLN A 120 -30.26 -51.04 -18.50
N LEU A 121 -29.71 -50.79 -17.31
CA LEU A 121 -30.01 -51.59 -16.11
C LEU A 121 -31.49 -51.53 -15.72
N ARG A 122 -32.15 -50.38 -15.88
CA ARG A 122 -33.60 -50.25 -15.67
C ARG A 122 -34.40 -51.09 -16.67
N GLU A 123 -33.95 -51.17 -17.92
CA GLU A 123 -34.58 -51.99 -18.94
C GLU A 123 -34.36 -53.48 -18.69
N GLU A 124 -33.12 -53.90 -18.41
CA GLU A 124 -32.79 -55.27 -18.02
C GLU A 124 -33.58 -55.72 -16.79
N LYS A 125 -33.73 -54.85 -15.80
CA LYS A 125 -34.58 -55.12 -14.64
C LYS A 125 -36.03 -55.37 -15.07
N ARG A 126 -36.59 -54.53 -15.95
CA ARG A 126 -37.97 -54.69 -16.45
C ARG A 126 -38.15 -56.02 -17.17
N THR A 127 -37.25 -56.35 -18.10
CA THR A 127 -37.32 -57.60 -18.86
C THR A 127 -37.20 -58.82 -17.95
N LEU A 128 -36.32 -58.79 -16.94
CA LEU A 128 -36.23 -59.85 -15.94
C LEU A 128 -37.51 -59.98 -15.10
N MET A 129 -38.14 -58.87 -14.70
CA MET A 129 -39.42 -58.91 -13.97
C MET A 129 -40.54 -59.53 -14.81
N GLU A 130 -40.63 -59.16 -16.09
CA GLU A 130 -41.62 -59.71 -17.03
C GLU A 130 -41.42 -61.22 -17.24
N LEU A 131 -40.16 -61.66 -17.42
CA LEU A 131 -39.83 -63.09 -17.56
C LEU A 131 -40.19 -63.92 -16.32
N LEU A 132 -40.08 -63.32 -15.13
CA LEU A 132 -40.43 -63.96 -13.86
C LEU A 132 -41.92 -63.84 -13.49
N GLY A 133 -42.72 -63.14 -14.30
CA GLY A 133 -44.15 -62.95 -14.06
C GLY A 133 -44.50 -61.97 -12.94
N TYR A 134 -43.57 -61.09 -12.55
CA TYR A 134 -43.86 -59.99 -11.63
C TYR A 134 -44.44 -58.79 -12.38
N GLU A 135 -45.46 -58.12 -11.83
CA GLU A 135 -45.96 -56.86 -12.39
C GLU A 135 -44.84 -55.80 -12.38
N SER A 136 -44.56 -55.20 -13.54
CA SER A 136 -43.56 -54.14 -13.64
C SER A 136 -44.03 -52.90 -12.86
N PRO A 137 -43.15 -52.27 -12.05
CA PRO A 137 -43.52 -51.06 -11.33
C PRO A 137 -43.81 -49.95 -12.35
N LYS A 138 -45.06 -49.46 -12.34
CA LYS A 138 -45.50 -48.36 -13.21
C LYS A 138 -44.56 -47.18 -13.04
N ALA A 139 -44.17 -46.56 -14.15
CA ALA A 139 -43.31 -45.38 -14.15
C ALA A 139 -43.96 -44.29 -13.29
N VAL A 140 -43.32 -43.93 -12.18
CA VAL A 140 -43.69 -42.75 -11.41
C VAL A 140 -43.24 -41.55 -12.22
N THR A 141 -44.18 -40.88 -12.87
CA THR A 141 -43.99 -39.57 -13.49
C THR A 141 -43.75 -38.55 -12.38
N THR A 142 -42.49 -38.25 -12.07
CA THR A 142 -42.15 -37.06 -11.30
C THR A 142 -42.11 -35.88 -12.27
N ASP A 143 -43.28 -35.28 -12.50
CA ASP A 143 -43.38 -33.93 -13.04
C ASP A 143 -42.94 -32.96 -11.94
N ALA A 144 -41.83 -32.26 -12.16
CA ALA A 144 -41.42 -31.06 -11.43
C ALA A 144 -40.58 -30.18 -12.37
#